data_AF-A0A7L5A3C7-F1
#
_entry.id   AF-A0A7L5A3C7-F1
#
_cell.length_a   1.000
_cell.length_b   1.000
_cell.length_c   1.000
_cell.angle_alpha   90.00
_cell.angle_beta   90.00
_cell.angle_gamma   90.00
#
_symmetry.space_group_name_H-M   'P 1'
#
loop_
_entity.id
_entity.type
_entity.pdbx_description
1 polymer ?
#
loop_
_entity_poly.entity_id
_entity_poly.type
_entity_poly.pdbx_seq_one_letter_code
_entity_poly.pdbx_strand_id
1 'polypeptide(L)' 'MAAKVANPPIRIMSYEYNGQTVYFESAPCCDNFSTLYDAKGVVLCQPDGGITGRGDGNCADFEKKRTNEQLVWQDPRQK' A
#
# COMPACT_ATOMS: atom_id res chain seq x y z
N MET A 1 19.29 15.83 -6.66
CA MET A 1 19.11 14.73 -7.63
C MET A 1 17.63 14.38 -7.67
N ALA A 2 17.01 14.28 -8.85
CA ALA A 2 15.61 13.86 -8.95
C ALA A 2 15.50 12.34 -8.76
N ALA A 3 14.54 11.87 -7.97
CA ALA A 3 14.29 10.44 -7.79
C ALA A 3 13.76 9.81 -9.09
N LYS A 4 14.25 8.62 -9.43
CA LYS A 4 13.84 7.87 -10.64
C LYS A 4 12.34 7.53 -10.59
N VAL A 5 11.66 7.62 -11.75
CA VAL A 5 10.23 7.26 -11.87
C VAL A 5 10.06 5.76 -11.63
N ALA A 6 9.14 5.42 -10.72
CA ALA A 6 8.77 4.05 -10.38
C ALA A 6 7.96 3.38 -11.52
N ASN A 7 8.08 2.05 -11.64
CA ASN A 7 7.32 1.28 -12.63
C ASN A 7 6.99 -0.12 -12.08
N PRO A 8 5.72 -0.39 -11.69
CA PRO A 8 4.55 0.48 -11.83
C PRO A 8 4.63 1.79 -11.01
N PRO A 9 3.86 2.83 -11.39
CA PRO A 9 3.73 4.06 -10.60
C PRO A 9 3.21 3.76 -9.19
N ILE A 10 3.76 4.47 -8.19
CA ILE A 10 3.28 4.40 -6.81
C ILE A 10 1.86 4.97 -6.74
N ARG A 11 1.00 4.30 -5.97
CA ARG A 11 -0.37 4.69 -5.69
C ARG A 11 -0.60 4.69 -4.20
N ILE A 12 -1.45 5.61 -3.76
CA ILE A 12 -2.05 5.61 -2.43
C ILE A 12 -3.54 5.36 -2.62
N MET A 13 -4.02 4.26 -2.04
CA MET A 13 -5.43 3.87 -2.03
C MET A 13 -5.97 3.99 -0.62
N SER A 14 -7.22 4.42 -0.43
CA SER A 14 -7.91 4.34 0.85
C SER A 14 -8.87 3.16 0.88
N TYR A 15 -9.02 2.56 2.05
CA TYR A 15 -9.96 1.47 2.32
C TYR A 15 -10.62 1.63 3.67
N GLU A 16 -11.76 0.98 3.83
CA GLU A 16 -12.30 0.63 5.14
C GLU A 16 -11.80 -0.75 5.57
N TYR A 17 -11.15 -0.82 6.73
CA TYR A 17 -10.61 -2.04 7.31
C TYR A 17 -10.74 -2.00 8.83
N ASN A 18 -11.30 -3.05 9.43
CA ASN A 18 -11.58 -3.13 10.88
C ASN A 18 -12.35 -1.91 11.45
N GLY A 19 -13.25 -1.33 10.65
CA GLY A 19 -14.07 -0.18 11.05
C GLY A 19 -13.33 1.16 11.06
N GLN A 20 -12.17 1.22 10.40
CA GLN A 20 -11.37 2.43 10.27
C GLN A 20 -10.97 2.65 8.81
N THR A 21 -10.87 3.92 8.42
CA THR A 21 -10.24 4.31 7.17
C THR A 21 -8.72 4.14 7.27
N VAL A 22 -8.14 3.40 6.34
CA VAL A 22 -6.70 3.13 6.24
C VAL A 22 -6.18 3.50 4.85
N TYR A 23 -4.88 3.75 4.75
CA TYR A 23 -4.21 4.15 3.52
C TYR A 23 -3.15 3.14 3.13
N PHE A 24 -3.24 2.60 1.93
CA PHE A 24 -2.32 1.63 1.38
C PHE A 24 -1.44 2.30 0.33
N GLU A 25 -0.13 2.28 0.55
CA GLU A 25 0.87 2.72 -0.41
C GLU A 25 1.46 1.51 -1.14
N SER A 26 1.25 1.46 -2.45
CA SER A 26 1.74 0.34 -3.27
C SER A 26 3.26 0.37 -3.43
N ALA A 27 3.88 -0.79 -3.38
CA ALA A 27 5.28 -0.93 -3.77
C ALA A 27 5.51 -0.91 -5.30
N PRO A 28 6.69 -0.48 -5.78
CA PRO A 28 7.02 -0.49 -7.20
C PRO A 28 7.48 -1.85 -7.73
N CYS A 29 7.59 -2.87 -6.87
CA CYS A 29 7.97 -4.24 -7.24
C CYS A 29 7.50 -5.23 -6.17
N CYS A 30 7.22 -6.46 -6.55
CA CYS A 30 6.74 -7.55 -5.71
C CYS A 30 7.67 -7.88 -4.53
N ASP A 31 8.98 -7.67 -4.66
CA ASP A 31 9.95 -7.95 -3.60
C ASP A 31 10.01 -6.83 -2.54
N ASN A 32 9.41 -5.68 -2.82
CA ASN A 32 9.30 -4.57 -1.88
C ASN A 32 7.96 -4.64 -1.17
N PHE A 33 7.95 -4.28 0.10
CA PHE A 33 6.72 -4.22 0.86
C PHE A 33 5.86 -3.02 0.46
N SER A 34 4.58 -3.25 0.21
CA SER A 34 3.58 -2.17 0.31
C SER A 34 3.33 -1.86 1.79
N THR A 35 2.91 -0.64 2.09
CA THR A 35 2.75 -0.19 3.48
C THR A 35 1.31 0.24 3.74
N LEU A 36 0.75 -0.23 4.85
CA LEU A 36 -0.56 0.19 5.33
C LEU A 36 -0.41 1.18 6.48
N TYR A 37 -1.13 2.29 6.39
CA TYR A 37 -1.12 3.36 7.38
C TYR A 37 -2.52 3.58 7.96
N ASP A 38 -2.58 4.03 9.21
CA ASP A 38 -3.81 4.59 9.79
C ASP A 38 -4.09 6.01 9.27
N ALA A 39 -5.21 6.60 9.68
CA ALA A 39 -5.59 7.96 9.31
C ALA A 39 -4.65 9.07 9.82
N LYS A 40 -3.72 8.74 10.72
CA LYS A 40 -2.71 9.66 11.24
C LYS A 40 -1.35 9.47 10.56
N GLY A 41 -1.25 8.56 9.59
CA GLY A 41 -0.01 8.22 8.89
C GLY A 41 0.92 7.30 9.69
N VAL A 42 0.42 6.64 10.74
CA VAL A 42 1.18 5.64 11.48
C VAL A 42 1.17 4.33 10.70
N VAL A 43 2.36 3.73 10.52
CA VAL A 43 2.47 2.40 9.89
C VAL A 43 1.79 1.36 10.76
N LEU A 44 0.84 0.65 10.16
CA LEU A 44 0.16 -0.48 10.78
C LEU A 44 0.89 -1.79 10.49
N CYS A 45 1.24 -2.03 9.22
CA CYS A 45 1.82 -3.29 8.74
C CYS A 45 2.18 -3.23 7.26
N GLN A 46 2.76 -4.31 6.77
CA GLN A 46 3.06 -4.54 5.36
C GLN A 46 2.23 -5.73 4.85
N PRO A 47 1.07 -5.52 4.21
CA PRO A 47 0.14 -6.59 3.91
C PRO A 47 0.55 -7.45 2.70
N ASP A 48 1.43 -6.95 1.84
CA ASP A 48 1.96 -7.67 0.67
C ASP A 48 3.43 -7.35 0.41
N GLY A 49 3.99 -8.05 -0.56
CA GLY A 49 5.36 -7.86 -1.00
C GLY A 49 6.38 -8.69 -0.20
N GLY A 50 7.66 -8.32 -0.33
CA GLY A 50 8.77 -9.11 0.22
C GLY A 50 9.03 -10.40 -0.56
N ILE A 51 10.05 -11.16 -0.16
CA ILE A 51 10.52 -12.36 -0.87
C ILE A 51 9.39 -13.41 -1.06
N THR A 52 8.44 -13.47 -0.13
CA THR A 52 7.33 -14.42 -0.19
C THR A 52 6.08 -13.85 -0.86
N GLY A 53 6.03 -12.54 -1.10
CA GLY A 53 4.84 -11.82 -1.54
C GLY A 53 3.74 -11.69 -0.48
N ARG A 54 3.95 -12.17 0.75
CA ARG A 54 2.94 -12.21 1.82
C ARG A 54 3.05 -11.08 2.85
N GLY A 55 3.95 -10.13 2.61
CA GLY A 55 4.16 -9.05 3.55
C GLY A 55 4.87 -9.50 4.84
N ASP A 56 4.60 -8.79 5.94
CA ASP A 56 5.19 -9.01 7.26
C ASP A 56 4.40 -9.99 8.14
N GLY A 57 3.20 -10.39 7.70
CA GLY A 57 2.30 -11.29 8.43
C GLY A 57 1.43 -10.62 9.51
N ASN A 58 1.58 -9.32 9.77
CA ASN A 58 0.82 -8.61 10.80
C ASN A 58 -0.62 -8.28 10.35
N CYS A 59 -0.86 -8.21 9.03
CA CYS A 59 -2.17 -7.94 8.43
C CYS A 59 -2.55 -8.95 7.34
N ALA A 60 -2.39 -10.25 7.64
CA ALA A 60 -2.59 -11.33 6.67
C ALA A 60 -4.02 -11.44 6.09
N ASP A 61 -5.01 -10.81 6.72
CA ASP A 61 -6.39 -10.79 6.28
C ASP A 61 -6.80 -9.49 5.56
N PHE A 62 -5.89 -8.52 5.42
CA PHE A 62 -6.16 -7.21 4.83
C PHE A 62 -6.78 -7.33 3.43
N GLU A 63 -6.16 -8.12 2.55
CA GLU A 63 -6.67 -8.35 1.19
C GLU A 63 -8.10 -8.91 1.14
N LYS A 64 -8.52 -9.66 2.17
CA LYS A 64 -9.85 -10.28 2.22
C LYS A 64 -10.90 -9.39 2.90
N LYS A 65 -10.48 -8.50 3.79
CA LYS A 65 -11.36 -7.70 4.65
C LYS A 65 -11.44 -6.23 4.24
N ARG A 66 -10.49 -5.72 3.45
CA ARG A 66 -10.53 -4.34 2.95
C ARG A 66 -11.74 -4.14 2.06
N THR A 67 -12.40 -2.99 2.22
CA THR A 67 -13.57 -2.61 1.43
C THR A 67 -13.50 -1.14 1.06
N ASN A 68 -14.43 -0.66 0.24
CA ASN A 68 -14.53 0.74 -0.17
C ASN A 68 -13.22 1.30 -0.75
N GLU A 69 -12.63 0.57 -1.71
CA GLU A 69 -11.42 0.98 -2.40
C GLU A 69 -11.61 2.33 -3.10
N GLN A 70 -10.76 3.30 -2.79
CA GLN A 70 -10.73 4.59 -3.49
C GLN A 70 -9.29 5.00 -3.79
N LEU A 71 -9.05 5.56 -4.98
CA LEU A 71 -7.77 6.16 -5.32
C LEU A 71 -7.64 7.52 -4.64
N VAL A 72 -6.61 7.69 -3.80
CA VAL A 72 -6.30 8.96 -3.14
C VAL A 72 -5.27 9.74 -3.96
N TRP A 73 -4.23 9.03 -4.43
CA TRP A 73 -3.17 9.63 -5.21
C TRP A 73 -2.44 8.59 -6.07
N GLN A 74 -1.92 9.02 -7.21
CA GLN A 74 -1.01 8.23 -8.04
C GLN A 74 0.11 9.13 -8.55
N ASP A 75 1.33 8.61 -8.63
CA ASP A 75 2.46 9.33 -9.22
C ASP A 75 2.10 9.76 -10.66
N PRO A 76 2.04 11.08 -10.96
CA PRO A 76 1.61 11.56 -12.26
C PRO A 76 2.70 11.42 -13.33
N ARG A 77 3.94 11.08 -12.94
CA ARG A 77 5.06 10.96 -13.86
C ARG A 77 4.89 9.69 -14.71
N GLN A 78 4.66 9.89 -16.00
CA GLN A 78 4.67 8.80 -16.97
C GLN A 78 6.11 8.52 -17.43
N LYS A 79 6.39 7.26 -17.77
CA LYS A 79 7.71 6.80 -18.22
C LYS A 79 7.93 7.08 -19.69
#